data_AF-A0A9D4QDL9-F1
#
_entry.id   AF-A0A9D4QDL9-F1
#
_cell.length_a   1.000
_cell.length_b   1.000
_cell.length_c   1.000
_cell.angle_alpha   90.00
_cell.angle_beta   90.00
_cell.angle_gamma   90.00
#
_symmetry.space_group_name_H-M   'P 1'
#
loop_
_entity.id
_entity.type
_entity.pdbx_description
1 polymer ?
#
loop_
_entity_poly.entity_id
_entity_poly.type
_entity_poly.pdbx_seq_one_letter_code
_entity_poly.pdbx_strand_id
1 'polypeptide(L)'
;MTTLQVTRMAPSSAFLYLLGLLLVGFSAVCRAEVQFATAIDISDLGERVVRKDLLPACQACKTVVKTFQNGIERTKRSRFDGGDVDWEARNMGKYSKSEIRFIEIQEHLCLEIVKGQEHCRNMAAQYEEHLEEWWFEHQDKEPDLHKYLCIDQAKACCPENYYGPNCDPCTGGAENPCNGHGRCKGSGTRKGNGKCECHPGYTGELCDSCSEGYYEDKPGANGTKTCTKCDPSCKGPCTEGGPKACKECSAGYTMNEELGCVDIDECIESEENLCEKERNTFCANTPGSYKCMMCDFACDGCTGDGPDHCVKCAKSYVLKDKTCIDNGEKWRELHILLARYATYLGLCIATLIIFKRSTSVASAIGLCVGVYIGFSEYTLSNWKDHSVTSTIRNVVSW
;
A
#
# COMPACT_ATOMS: atom_id res chain seq x y z
N MET A 1 -23.28 -71.41 42.34
CA MET A 1 -23.32 -70.47 43.48
C MET A 1 -22.25 -69.41 43.24
N THR A 2 -22.46 -68.10 43.18
CA THR A 2 -23.63 -67.24 43.03
C THR A 2 -23.04 -65.89 42.59
N THR A 3 -23.70 -65.23 41.66
CA THR A 3 -23.32 -63.95 41.03
C THR A 3 -23.40 -62.76 41.99
N LEU A 4 -22.47 -61.81 41.85
CA LEU A 4 -22.48 -60.50 42.51
C LEU A 4 -23.66 -59.64 42.01
N GLN A 5 -24.40 -59.02 42.93
CA GLN A 5 -25.31 -57.90 42.65
C GLN A 5 -24.90 -56.63 43.42
N VAL A 6 -25.17 -55.51 42.75
CA VAL A 6 -24.94 -54.11 43.09
C VAL A 6 -25.92 -53.61 44.15
N THR A 7 -25.47 -52.76 45.07
CA THR A 7 -26.35 -51.78 45.76
C THR A 7 -25.67 -50.40 45.81
N ARG A 8 -26.47 -49.36 45.47
CA ARG A 8 -26.15 -47.93 45.47
C ARG A 8 -26.56 -47.31 46.82
N MET A 9 -25.80 -46.34 47.33
CA MET A 9 -26.26 -45.30 48.26
C MET A 9 -25.43 -44.01 48.09
N ALA A 10 -26.10 -42.86 48.24
CA ALA A 10 -25.73 -41.51 47.77
C ALA A 10 -24.83 -40.69 48.74
N PRO A 11 -24.29 -39.55 48.28
CA PRO A 11 -24.20 -38.38 49.15
C PRO A 11 -24.76 -37.09 48.50
N SER A 12 -25.74 -36.50 49.17
CA SER A 12 -26.25 -35.14 48.98
C SER A 12 -25.70 -34.24 50.09
N SER A 13 -24.94 -33.20 49.74
CA SER A 13 -24.73 -31.96 50.55
C SER A 13 -23.62 -31.06 49.99
N ALA A 14 -22.62 -31.61 49.28
CA ALA A 14 -21.52 -30.81 48.73
C ALA A 14 -21.88 -30.02 47.46
N PHE A 15 -22.84 -30.51 46.67
CA PHE A 15 -23.19 -29.90 45.37
C PHE A 15 -24.03 -28.62 45.48
N LEU A 16 -24.79 -28.46 46.57
CA LEU A 16 -25.64 -27.28 46.79
C LEU A 16 -24.85 -26.06 47.28
N TYR A 17 -23.72 -26.27 47.99
CA TYR A 17 -22.86 -25.17 48.44
C TYR A 17 -22.03 -24.58 47.30
N LEU A 18 -21.60 -25.40 46.33
CA LEU A 18 -20.82 -24.91 45.18
C LEU A 18 -21.69 -24.09 44.20
N LEU A 19 -22.97 -24.43 44.05
CA LEU A 19 -23.90 -23.68 43.19
C LEU A 19 -24.27 -22.31 43.78
N GLY A 20 -24.30 -22.19 45.11
CA GLY A 20 -24.60 -20.93 45.81
C GLY A 20 -23.52 -19.87 45.65
N LEU A 21 -22.24 -20.27 45.65
CA LEU A 21 -21.11 -19.33 45.49
C LEU A 21 -20.96 -18.80 44.06
N LEU A 22 -21.40 -19.55 43.05
CA LEU A 22 -21.39 -19.11 41.65
C LEU A 22 -22.52 -18.11 41.32
N LEU A 23 -23.66 -18.16 42.02
CA LEU A 23 -24.79 -17.25 41.77
C LEU A 23 -24.63 -15.87 42.43
N VAL A 24 -23.88 -15.76 43.52
CA VAL A 24 -23.58 -14.46 44.17
C VAL A 24 -22.46 -13.70 43.42
N GLY A 25 -21.57 -14.40 42.71
CA GLY A 25 -20.55 -13.78 41.86
C GLY A 25 -21.09 -13.15 40.57
N PHE A 26 -22.15 -13.70 39.99
CA PHE A 26 -22.72 -13.19 38.73
C PHE A 26 -23.58 -11.93 38.88
N SER A 27 -24.11 -11.64 40.07
CA SER A 27 -24.91 -10.44 40.32
C SER A 27 -24.08 -9.19 40.65
N ALA A 28 -22.81 -9.35 41.01
CA ALA A 28 -21.88 -8.24 41.22
C ALA A 28 -21.20 -7.77 39.92
N VAL A 29 -20.94 -8.68 38.97
CA VAL A 29 -20.31 -8.34 37.69
C VAL A 29 -21.30 -7.65 36.74
N CYS A 30 -22.58 -8.01 36.76
CA CYS A 30 -23.61 -7.32 35.96
C CYS A 30 -24.00 -5.91 36.47
N ARG A 31 -23.56 -5.48 37.66
CA ARG A 31 -23.77 -4.10 38.15
C ARG A 31 -22.61 -3.15 37.87
N ALA A 32 -21.45 -3.65 37.46
CA ALA A 32 -20.28 -2.84 37.16
C ALA A 32 -20.13 -2.47 35.68
N GLU A 33 -20.83 -3.17 34.76
CA GLU A 33 -20.80 -2.86 33.32
C GLU A 33 -22.02 -2.07 32.80
N VAL A 34 -22.86 -1.51 33.67
CA VAL A 34 -24.05 -0.71 33.26
C VAL A 34 -23.92 0.78 33.65
N GLN A 35 -22.71 1.29 33.87
CA GLN A 35 -22.48 2.73 34.08
C GLN A 35 -21.51 3.41 33.09
N PHE A 36 -21.09 2.72 32.02
CA PHE A 36 -20.32 3.33 30.92
C PHE A 36 -20.94 3.03 29.55
N ALA A 37 -22.25 3.31 29.38
CA ALA A 37 -22.88 3.22 28.05
C ALA A 37 -24.05 4.20 27.83
N THR A 38 -24.14 5.29 28.60
CA THR A 38 -25.12 6.37 28.33
C THR A 38 -24.45 7.74 28.39
N ALA A 39 -23.53 7.98 27.46
CA ALA A 39 -23.12 9.33 27.05
C ALA A 39 -22.35 9.28 25.71
N ILE A 40 -22.89 8.63 24.68
CA ILE A 40 -22.60 9.07 23.31
C ILE A 40 -23.83 9.87 22.92
N ASP A 41 -23.69 11.19 22.89
CA ASP A 41 -24.74 12.08 22.43
C ASP A 41 -24.97 11.82 20.94
N ILE A 42 -26.07 11.14 20.62
CA ILE A 42 -26.47 10.80 19.25
C ILE A 42 -26.64 12.07 18.40
N SER A 43 -26.88 13.23 19.03
CA SER A 43 -26.96 14.51 18.33
C SER A 43 -25.60 14.95 17.74
N ASP A 44 -24.48 14.70 18.43
CA ASP A 44 -23.14 15.03 17.96
C ASP A 44 -22.67 14.06 16.86
N LEU A 45 -23.05 12.78 16.95
CA LEU A 45 -22.84 11.84 15.83
C LEU A 45 -23.69 12.23 14.61
N GLY A 46 -24.94 12.62 14.81
CA GLY A 46 -25.83 13.13 13.77
C GLY A 46 -25.28 14.39 13.11
N GLU A 47 -24.81 15.36 13.89
CA GLU A 47 -24.24 16.60 13.36
C GLU A 47 -22.89 16.37 12.63
N ARG A 48 -22.04 15.47 13.13
CA ARG A 48 -20.80 15.09 12.43
C ARG A 48 -21.05 14.28 11.16
N VAL A 49 -22.08 13.44 11.12
CA VAL A 49 -22.48 12.70 9.91
C VAL A 49 -23.11 13.66 8.88
N VAL A 50 -24.03 14.53 9.30
CA VAL A 50 -24.63 15.56 8.43
C VAL A 50 -23.56 16.52 7.87
N ARG A 51 -22.58 16.95 8.68
CA ARG A 51 -21.49 17.82 8.23
C ARG A 51 -20.50 17.12 7.29
N LYS A 52 -20.41 15.79 7.33
CA LYS A 52 -19.58 15.01 6.40
C LYS A 52 -20.18 14.95 5.00
N ASP A 53 -21.50 15.04 4.85
CA ASP A 53 -22.21 14.98 3.55
C ASP A 53 -22.50 16.36 2.92
N LEU A 54 -22.14 17.44 3.62
CA LEU A 54 -22.32 18.81 3.17
C LEU A 54 -21.23 19.20 2.15
N LEU A 55 -21.61 19.46 0.90
CA LEU A 55 -20.70 20.08 -0.07
C LEU A 55 -20.71 21.60 0.11
N PRO A 56 -19.54 22.26 0.18
CA PRO A 56 -19.46 23.71 0.07
C PRO A 56 -20.09 24.20 -1.25
N ALA A 57 -20.71 25.39 -1.24
CA ALA A 57 -21.41 25.93 -2.41
C ALA A 57 -20.56 25.93 -3.70
N CYS A 58 -19.29 26.37 -3.63
CA CYS A 58 -18.40 26.31 -4.80
C CYS A 58 -18.19 24.88 -5.29
N GLN A 59 -18.02 23.92 -4.38
CA GLN A 59 -17.82 22.52 -4.74
C GLN A 59 -19.09 21.89 -5.33
N ALA A 60 -20.27 22.23 -4.80
CA ALA A 60 -21.54 21.82 -5.38
C ALA A 60 -21.68 22.37 -6.81
N CYS A 61 -21.38 23.66 -7.03
CA CYS A 61 -21.41 24.23 -8.38
C CYS A 61 -20.38 23.59 -9.32
N LYS A 62 -19.12 23.40 -8.89
CA LYS A 62 -18.09 22.66 -9.64
C LYS A 62 -18.57 21.24 -10.00
N THR A 63 -19.34 20.60 -9.12
CA THR A 63 -19.91 19.27 -9.37
C THR A 63 -21.02 19.32 -10.43
N VAL A 64 -21.91 20.32 -10.39
CA VAL A 64 -22.90 20.55 -11.45
C VAL A 64 -22.20 20.71 -12.80
N VAL A 65 -21.23 21.63 -12.90
CA VAL A 65 -20.48 21.88 -14.13
C VAL A 65 -19.80 20.61 -14.64
N LYS A 66 -19.13 19.87 -13.75
CA LYS A 66 -18.47 18.60 -14.12
C LYS A 66 -19.46 17.57 -14.65
N THR A 67 -20.60 17.37 -13.98
CA THR A 67 -21.61 16.41 -14.44
C THR A 67 -22.28 16.85 -15.73
N PHE A 68 -22.49 18.15 -15.92
CA PHE A 68 -23.00 18.73 -17.15
C PHE A 68 -22.03 18.49 -18.32
N GLN A 69 -20.75 18.80 -18.16
CA GLN A 69 -19.71 18.53 -19.17
C GLN A 69 -19.58 17.03 -19.49
N ASN A 70 -19.64 16.16 -18.48
CA ASN A 70 -19.70 14.71 -18.71
C ASN A 70 -20.95 14.33 -19.52
N GLY A 71 -22.09 14.95 -19.25
CA GLY A 71 -23.32 14.78 -20.01
C GLY A 71 -23.17 15.21 -21.48
N ILE A 72 -22.51 16.35 -21.73
CA ILE A 72 -22.18 16.83 -23.09
C ILE A 72 -21.36 15.76 -23.83
N GLU A 73 -20.29 15.25 -23.22
CA GLU A 73 -19.43 14.25 -23.85
C GLU A 73 -20.15 12.90 -24.06
N ARG A 74 -21.01 12.50 -23.13
CA ARG A 74 -21.82 11.27 -23.26
C ARG A 74 -22.82 11.36 -24.40
N THR A 75 -23.52 12.49 -24.56
CA THR A 75 -24.51 12.70 -25.63
C THR A 75 -23.87 13.08 -26.97
N LYS A 76 -22.56 13.34 -27.01
CA LYS A 76 -21.81 13.66 -28.23
C LYS A 76 -21.85 12.56 -29.28
N ARG A 77 -22.06 11.30 -28.87
CA ARG A 77 -22.07 10.10 -29.73
C ARG A 77 -23.35 9.27 -29.58
N SER A 78 -24.42 9.81 -29.00
CA SER A 78 -25.66 9.05 -28.84
C SER A 78 -26.31 8.78 -30.19
N ARG A 79 -26.33 7.49 -30.50
CA ARG A 79 -26.78 6.82 -31.72
C ARG A 79 -28.28 7.03 -31.93
N PHE A 80 -28.66 7.54 -33.11
CA PHE A 80 -29.84 7.00 -33.79
C PHE A 80 -29.38 5.76 -34.56
N ASP A 81 -29.96 4.63 -34.21
CA ASP A 81 -29.59 3.28 -34.64
C ASP A 81 -29.93 3.03 -36.14
N GLY A 82 -29.19 3.67 -37.07
CA GLY A 82 -29.22 3.31 -38.50
C GLY A 82 -29.31 4.44 -39.54
N GLY A 83 -28.73 5.63 -39.29
CA GLY A 83 -28.72 6.75 -40.25
C GLY A 83 -27.40 6.91 -41.03
N ASP A 84 -27.48 7.39 -42.27
CA ASP A 84 -26.36 7.61 -43.19
C ASP A 84 -25.38 8.69 -42.66
N VAL A 85 -24.07 8.40 -42.68
CA VAL A 85 -22.98 9.20 -42.07
C VAL A 85 -22.94 10.65 -42.63
N ASP A 86 -23.42 10.81 -43.86
CA ASP A 86 -23.50 12.08 -44.60
C ASP A 86 -24.67 12.98 -44.16
N TRP A 87 -25.78 12.38 -43.70
CA TRP A 87 -26.90 13.09 -43.09
C TRP A 87 -26.53 13.55 -41.68
N GLU A 88 -25.80 12.72 -40.93
CA GLU A 88 -25.27 13.05 -39.60
C GLU A 88 -24.34 14.27 -39.68
N ALA A 89 -23.39 14.31 -40.62
CA ALA A 89 -22.47 15.44 -40.81
C ALA A 89 -23.16 16.80 -41.01
N ARG A 90 -24.29 16.82 -41.73
CA ARG A 90 -25.03 18.06 -42.06
C ARG A 90 -26.00 18.49 -40.96
N ASN A 91 -26.51 17.55 -40.17
CA ASN A 91 -27.52 17.83 -39.14
C ASN A 91 -26.96 17.81 -37.69
N MET A 92 -25.72 17.34 -37.50
CA MET A 92 -24.99 17.36 -36.21
C MET A 92 -24.93 18.76 -35.59
N GLY A 93 -24.79 19.81 -36.42
CA GLY A 93 -24.85 21.20 -35.95
C GLY A 93 -26.16 21.55 -35.24
N LYS A 94 -27.31 20.98 -35.67
CA LYS A 94 -28.63 21.20 -35.06
C LYS A 94 -28.84 20.39 -33.79
N TYR A 95 -28.40 19.12 -33.75
CA TYR A 95 -28.53 18.29 -32.53
C TYR A 95 -27.60 18.77 -31.42
N SER A 96 -26.39 19.23 -31.79
CA SER A 96 -25.37 19.63 -30.82
C SER A 96 -25.83 20.72 -29.83
N LYS A 97 -26.76 21.58 -30.25
CA LYS A 97 -27.38 22.65 -29.43
C LYS A 97 -28.90 22.54 -29.35
N SER A 98 -29.44 21.35 -29.60
CA SER A 98 -30.88 21.12 -29.54
C SER A 98 -31.37 21.07 -28.09
N GLU A 99 -32.63 21.44 -27.89
CA GLU A 99 -33.35 21.31 -26.61
C GLU A 99 -33.45 19.85 -26.14
N ILE A 100 -33.64 18.91 -27.08
CA ILE A 100 -33.69 17.48 -26.77
C ILE A 100 -32.37 17.03 -26.12
N ARG A 101 -31.23 17.41 -26.71
CA ARG A 101 -29.91 17.08 -26.16
C ARG A 101 -29.70 17.72 -24.79
N PHE A 102 -30.21 18.93 -24.57
CA PHE A 102 -30.13 19.60 -23.26
C PHE A 102 -30.90 18.84 -22.18
N ILE A 103 -32.14 18.43 -22.46
CA ILE A 103 -32.97 17.65 -21.53
C ILE A 103 -32.30 16.31 -21.18
N GLU A 104 -31.77 15.58 -22.18
CA GLU A 104 -31.03 14.32 -21.95
C GLU A 104 -29.83 14.49 -21.00
N ILE A 105 -29.14 15.63 -21.10
CA ILE A 105 -28.03 15.99 -20.20
C ILE A 105 -28.56 16.26 -18.80
N GLN A 106 -29.61 17.09 -18.68
CA GLN A 106 -30.20 17.48 -17.40
C GLN A 106 -30.76 16.30 -16.60
N GLU A 107 -31.41 15.34 -17.25
CA GLU A 107 -31.96 14.13 -16.59
C GLU A 107 -30.89 13.33 -15.83
N HIS A 108 -29.63 13.41 -16.26
CA HIS A 108 -28.53 12.65 -15.68
C HIS A 108 -27.60 13.50 -14.81
N LEU A 109 -27.91 14.79 -14.61
CA LEU A 109 -27.13 15.65 -13.73
C LEU A 109 -27.12 15.10 -12.30
N CYS A 110 -25.95 15.12 -11.69
CA CYS A 110 -25.74 14.71 -10.30
C CYS A 110 -26.11 13.24 -9.96
N LEU A 111 -26.52 12.38 -10.91
CA LEU A 111 -26.95 11.01 -10.60
C LEU A 111 -25.82 10.13 -10.07
N GLU A 112 -24.62 10.26 -10.65
CA GLU A 112 -23.45 9.42 -10.32
C GLU A 112 -22.65 9.94 -9.10
N ILE A 113 -23.13 11.00 -8.44
CA ILE A 113 -22.43 11.61 -7.31
C ILE A 113 -22.74 10.84 -6.02
N VAL A 114 -21.70 10.24 -5.43
CA VAL A 114 -21.82 9.47 -4.18
C VAL A 114 -21.96 10.41 -2.96
N LYS A 115 -21.26 11.54 -2.97
CA LYS A 115 -21.17 12.45 -1.82
C LYS A 115 -21.76 13.82 -2.14
N GLY A 116 -22.76 14.25 -1.36
CA GLY A 116 -23.42 15.55 -1.54
C GLY A 116 -24.31 15.64 -2.79
N GLN A 117 -24.87 14.51 -3.21
CA GLN A 117 -25.79 14.44 -4.35
C GLN A 117 -26.93 15.44 -4.25
N GLU A 118 -27.55 15.55 -3.07
CA GLU A 118 -28.65 16.49 -2.83
C GLU A 118 -28.24 17.95 -3.06
N HIS A 119 -27.05 18.35 -2.60
CA HIS A 119 -26.54 19.71 -2.82
C HIS A 119 -26.27 20.00 -4.29
N CYS A 120 -25.78 19.00 -5.03
CA CYS A 120 -25.62 19.10 -6.47
C CYS A 120 -26.98 19.28 -7.16
N ARG A 121 -27.99 18.47 -6.80
CA ARG A 121 -29.34 18.57 -7.36
C ARG A 121 -30.01 19.91 -7.04
N ASN A 122 -29.90 20.37 -5.80
CA ASN A 122 -30.45 21.67 -5.39
C ASN A 122 -29.77 22.82 -6.13
N MET A 123 -28.44 22.76 -6.32
CA MET A 123 -27.70 23.75 -7.10
C MET A 123 -28.10 23.70 -8.59
N ALA A 124 -28.22 22.51 -9.18
CA ALA A 124 -28.64 22.36 -10.57
C ALA A 124 -30.06 22.91 -10.79
N ALA A 125 -31.00 22.62 -9.89
CA ALA A 125 -32.36 23.15 -9.92
C ALA A 125 -32.40 24.68 -9.74
N GLN A 126 -31.59 25.22 -8.83
CA GLN A 126 -31.55 26.67 -8.58
C GLN A 126 -31.07 27.47 -9.80
N TYR A 127 -30.17 26.90 -10.60
CA TYR A 127 -29.57 27.58 -11.75
C TYR A 127 -29.92 26.96 -13.10
N GLU A 128 -31.08 26.30 -13.18
CA GLU A 128 -31.57 25.64 -14.40
C GLU A 128 -31.70 26.61 -15.58
N GLU A 129 -32.31 27.78 -15.35
CA GLU A 129 -32.45 28.85 -16.34
C GLU A 129 -31.10 29.33 -16.89
N HIS A 130 -30.08 29.43 -16.02
CA HIS A 130 -28.75 29.88 -16.43
C HIS A 130 -28.00 28.80 -17.23
N LEU A 131 -28.23 27.52 -16.91
CA LEU A 131 -27.69 26.40 -17.70
C LEU A 131 -28.29 26.39 -19.11
N GLU A 132 -29.59 26.69 -19.22
CA GLU A 132 -30.31 26.79 -20.48
C GLU A 132 -29.82 27.98 -21.33
N GLU A 133 -29.75 29.17 -20.72
CA GLU A 133 -29.22 30.38 -21.36
C GLU A 133 -27.77 30.16 -21.85
N TRP A 134 -26.94 29.49 -21.04
CA TRP A 134 -25.59 29.18 -21.45
C TRP A 134 -25.54 28.23 -22.66
N TRP A 135 -26.38 27.19 -22.63
CA TRP A 135 -26.45 26.16 -23.67
C TRP A 135 -26.85 26.74 -25.03
N PHE A 136 -27.86 27.61 -25.07
CA PHE A 136 -28.38 28.15 -26.31
C PHE A 136 -27.66 29.42 -26.80
N GLU A 137 -27.18 30.28 -25.90
CA GLU A 137 -26.71 31.62 -26.28
C GLU A 137 -25.22 31.87 -26.06
N HIS A 138 -24.60 31.20 -25.08
CA HIS A 138 -23.23 31.53 -24.64
C HIS A 138 -22.16 30.50 -25.01
N GLN A 139 -22.54 29.27 -25.37
CA GLN A 139 -21.59 28.17 -25.62
C GLN A 139 -20.48 28.53 -26.63
N ASP A 140 -20.75 29.35 -27.65
CA ASP A 140 -19.71 29.77 -28.63
C ASP A 140 -18.86 30.95 -28.16
N LYS A 141 -19.44 31.85 -27.35
CA LYS A 141 -18.79 33.10 -26.92
C LYS A 141 -17.98 32.91 -25.64
N GLU A 142 -18.50 32.09 -24.74
CA GLU A 142 -17.92 31.78 -23.44
C GLU A 142 -18.08 30.28 -23.15
N PRO A 143 -17.23 29.42 -23.73
CA PRO A 143 -17.33 27.97 -23.58
C PRO A 143 -16.99 27.47 -22.16
N ASP A 144 -16.42 28.33 -21.31
CA ASP A 144 -16.13 28.00 -19.92
C ASP A 144 -17.39 28.14 -19.05
N LEU A 145 -18.17 27.05 -18.99
CA LEU A 145 -19.34 26.97 -18.13
C LEU A 145 -19.00 27.18 -16.64
N HIS A 146 -17.78 26.87 -16.19
CA HIS A 146 -17.41 27.09 -14.80
C HIS A 146 -17.35 28.59 -14.48
N LYS A 147 -16.73 29.36 -15.37
CA LYS A 147 -16.64 30.81 -15.24
C LYS A 147 -18.03 31.44 -15.27
N TYR A 148 -18.82 31.14 -16.31
CA TYR A 148 -20.17 31.67 -16.46
C TYR A 148 -21.05 31.33 -15.24
N LEU A 149 -21.22 30.03 -14.94
CA LEU A 149 -22.19 29.60 -13.94
C LEU A 149 -21.69 29.85 -12.52
N CYS A 150 -20.48 29.40 -12.19
CA CYS A 150 -20.04 29.33 -10.79
C CYS A 150 -19.38 30.62 -10.28
N ILE A 151 -18.74 31.39 -11.16
CA ILE A 151 -18.04 32.62 -10.78
C ILE A 151 -18.95 33.83 -10.99
N ASP A 152 -19.57 33.96 -12.17
CA ASP A 152 -20.30 35.17 -12.55
C ASP A 152 -21.76 35.16 -12.08
N GLN A 153 -22.51 34.09 -12.38
CA GLN A 153 -23.93 33.98 -12.04
C GLN A 153 -24.14 33.60 -10.57
N ALA A 154 -23.70 32.40 -10.17
CA ALA A 154 -23.93 31.88 -8.82
C ALA A 154 -23.07 32.56 -7.76
N LYS A 155 -21.98 33.24 -8.16
CA LYS A 155 -20.96 33.84 -7.27
C LYS A 155 -20.51 32.91 -6.15
N ALA A 156 -20.57 31.60 -6.40
CA ALA A 156 -20.24 30.57 -5.42
C ALA A 156 -18.72 30.35 -5.35
N CYS A 157 -18.04 30.53 -6.47
CA CYS A 157 -16.60 30.34 -6.64
C CYS A 157 -15.87 31.66 -6.91
N CYS A 158 -14.54 31.56 -6.89
CA CYS A 158 -13.61 32.58 -7.38
C CYS A 158 -12.81 32.01 -8.57
N PRO A 159 -12.18 32.88 -9.38
CA PRO A 159 -11.14 32.44 -10.30
C PRO A 159 -10.02 31.69 -9.55
N GLU A 160 -9.31 30.82 -10.27
CA GLU A 160 -8.16 30.11 -9.72
C GLU A 160 -7.12 31.11 -9.19
N ASN A 161 -6.52 30.81 -8.03
CA ASN A 161 -5.57 31.66 -7.29
C ASN A 161 -6.17 32.93 -6.67
N TYR A 162 -7.49 32.98 -6.50
CA TYR A 162 -8.21 33.98 -5.71
C TYR A 162 -9.02 33.34 -4.59
N TYR A 163 -9.29 34.06 -3.52
CA TYR A 163 -9.97 33.53 -2.34
C TYR A 163 -10.88 34.56 -1.65
N GLY A 164 -11.72 34.07 -0.73
CA GLY A 164 -12.52 34.93 0.15
C GLY A 164 -13.73 35.56 -0.54
N PRO A 165 -14.57 36.30 0.21
CA PRO A 165 -15.87 36.78 -0.28
C PRO A 165 -15.74 37.69 -1.50
N ASN A 166 -14.66 38.47 -1.60
CA ASN A 166 -14.41 39.40 -2.70
C ASN A 166 -13.55 38.82 -3.83
N CYS A 167 -13.07 37.57 -3.70
CA CYS A 167 -12.06 36.99 -4.58
C CYS A 167 -10.80 37.87 -4.64
N ASP A 168 -10.12 38.00 -3.50
CA ASP A 168 -8.82 38.67 -3.40
C ASP A 168 -7.71 37.73 -3.89
N PRO A 169 -6.62 38.24 -4.50
CA PRO A 169 -5.54 37.41 -5.01
C PRO A 169 -4.80 36.71 -3.86
N CYS A 170 -4.41 35.46 -4.07
CA CYS A 170 -3.63 34.67 -3.12
C CYS A 170 -2.30 35.33 -2.73
N THR A 171 -1.76 34.96 -1.56
CA THR A 171 -0.44 35.41 -1.10
C THR A 171 0.63 34.98 -2.13
N GLY A 172 1.42 35.95 -2.62
CA GLY A 172 2.36 35.75 -3.74
C GLY A 172 1.78 36.09 -5.13
N GLY A 173 0.52 36.50 -5.20
CA GLY A 173 -0.16 36.90 -6.43
C GLY A 173 -0.91 35.75 -7.11
N ALA A 174 -1.66 36.08 -8.15
CA ALA A 174 -2.46 35.11 -8.91
C ALA A 174 -1.64 34.33 -9.96
N GLU A 175 -0.52 34.89 -10.44
CA GLU A 175 0.33 34.25 -11.44
C GLU A 175 1.16 33.11 -10.85
N ASN A 176 1.79 33.33 -9.68
CA ASN A 176 2.62 32.34 -9.00
C ASN A 176 2.39 32.36 -7.48
N PRO A 177 1.20 31.94 -6.99
CA PRO A 177 0.89 31.95 -5.57
C PRO A 177 1.88 31.08 -4.79
N CYS A 178 2.26 31.54 -3.59
CA CYS A 178 3.18 30.81 -2.71
C CYS A 178 4.52 30.44 -3.36
N ASN A 179 5.00 31.25 -4.32
CA ASN A 179 6.18 31.00 -5.16
C ASN A 179 6.17 29.65 -5.90
N GLY A 180 5.00 29.01 -6.05
CA GLY A 180 4.90 27.66 -6.61
C GLY A 180 5.34 26.55 -5.64
N HIS A 181 5.65 26.90 -4.39
CA HIS A 181 6.11 25.98 -3.34
C HIS A 181 5.07 25.78 -2.23
N GLY A 182 3.80 26.08 -2.51
CA GLY A 182 2.72 25.88 -1.55
C GLY A 182 1.32 25.98 -2.16
N ARG A 183 0.32 25.63 -1.36
CA ARG A 183 -1.09 25.73 -1.72
C ARG A 183 -1.72 26.94 -1.04
N CYS A 184 -2.45 27.75 -1.78
CA CYS A 184 -3.20 28.86 -1.21
C CYS A 184 -4.51 28.39 -0.55
N LYS A 185 -4.70 28.73 0.73
CA LYS A 185 -5.91 28.37 1.49
C LYS A 185 -7.13 29.14 1.01
N GLY A 186 -8.02 28.42 0.33
CA GLY A 186 -9.26 28.97 -0.22
C GLY A 186 -9.20 29.31 -1.71
N SER A 187 -8.11 28.94 -2.40
CA SER A 187 -7.98 29.15 -3.85
C SER A 187 -9.21 28.65 -4.61
N GLY A 188 -9.77 29.50 -5.46
CA GLY A 188 -10.96 29.22 -6.27
C GLY A 188 -12.27 29.27 -5.49
N THR A 189 -12.27 29.67 -4.21
CA THR A 189 -13.46 29.65 -3.35
C THR A 189 -13.75 31.00 -2.71
N ARG A 190 -15.02 31.27 -2.41
CA ARG A 190 -15.44 32.46 -1.65
C ARG A 190 -15.11 32.39 -0.15
N LYS A 191 -14.29 31.43 0.27
CA LYS A 191 -13.88 31.19 1.65
C LYS A 191 -12.35 31.10 1.72
N GLY A 192 -11.82 30.92 2.93
CA GLY A 192 -10.38 30.84 3.18
C GLY A 192 -9.76 32.21 3.48
N ASN A 193 -8.47 32.18 3.81
CA ASN A 193 -7.71 33.35 4.27
C ASN A 193 -6.53 33.69 3.36
N GLY A 194 -6.33 32.96 2.25
CA GLY A 194 -5.30 33.25 1.27
C GLY A 194 -3.88 32.91 1.69
N LYS A 195 -3.69 32.40 2.90
CA LYS A 195 -2.37 32.04 3.42
C LYS A 195 -1.84 30.80 2.70
N CYS A 196 -0.53 30.76 2.54
CA CYS A 196 0.15 29.62 1.94
C CYS A 196 0.29 28.46 2.92
N GLU A 197 0.05 27.26 2.40
CA GLU A 197 0.37 25.99 3.01
C GLU A 197 1.54 25.38 2.24
N CYS A 198 2.74 25.56 2.78
CA CYS A 198 3.97 25.20 2.08
C CYS A 198 4.13 23.70 1.88
N HIS A 199 4.76 23.33 0.77
CA HIS A 199 5.18 21.97 0.50
C HIS A 199 6.31 21.53 1.45
N PRO A 200 6.52 20.22 1.64
CA PRO A 200 7.61 19.72 2.46
C PRO A 200 8.96 20.31 2.01
N GLY A 201 9.75 20.82 2.96
CA GLY A 201 11.03 21.47 2.68
C GLY A 201 10.97 22.98 2.58
N TYR A 202 9.78 23.58 2.49
CA TYR A 202 9.59 25.03 2.35
C TYR A 202 8.86 25.60 3.57
N THR A 203 9.19 26.84 3.91
CA THR A 203 8.62 27.58 5.04
C THR A 203 8.53 29.08 4.71
N GLY A 204 7.92 29.85 5.61
CA GLY A 204 7.64 31.27 5.43
C GLY A 204 6.24 31.57 4.92
N GLU A 205 5.87 32.84 4.87
CA GLU A 205 4.52 33.26 4.43
C GLU A 205 4.30 33.03 2.93
N LEU A 206 5.38 33.09 2.15
CA LEU A 206 5.41 32.93 0.70
C LEU A 206 6.05 31.61 0.26
N CYS A 207 6.39 30.71 1.19
CA CYS A 207 7.10 29.45 0.91
C CYS A 207 8.41 29.63 0.13
N ASP A 208 9.14 30.70 0.42
CA ASP A 208 10.35 31.15 -0.29
C ASP A 208 11.66 30.78 0.42
N SER A 209 11.54 30.18 1.60
CA SER A 209 12.65 29.83 2.48
C SER A 209 12.65 28.33 2.74
N CYS A 210 13.82 27.72 2.91
CA CYS A 210 13.89 26.30 3.25
C CYS A 210 13.58 26.06 4.73
N SER A 211 12.81 25.01 5.01
CA SER A 211 12.57 24.55 6.37
C SER A 211 13.82 23.92 6.98
N GLU A 212 13.86 23.76 8.29
CA GLU A 212 14.94 23.05 8.97
C GLU A 212 15.11 21.61 8.43
N GLY A 213 16.35 21.17 8.24
CA GLY A 213 16.67 19.90 7.59
C GLY A 213 16.64 19.94 6.06
N TYR A 214 16.53 21.13 5.46
CA TYR A 214 16.65 21.36 4.02
C TYR A 214 17.63 22.51 3.77
N TYR A 215 18.33 22.46 2.63
CA TYR A 215 19.24 23.49 2.16
C TYR A 215 18.81 24.00 0.78
N GLU A 216 19.19 25.24 0.47
CA GLU A 216 18.98 25.81 -0.86
C GLU A 216 20.02 25.21 -1.82
N ASP A 217 19.56 24.44 -2.81
CA ASP A 217 20.45 23.97 -3.88
C ASP A 217 20.79 25.12 -4.84
N LYS A 218 21.84 24.93 -5.66
CA LYS A 218 22.27 25.94 -6.63
C LYS A 218 21.08 26.34 -7.51
N PRO A 219 20.88 27.66 -7.74
CA PRO A 219 19.74 28.13 -8.51
C PRO A 219 19.75 27.48 -9.90
N GLY A 220 18.63 26.85 -10.26
CA GLY A 220 18.44 26.28 -11.59
C GLY A 220 18.49 27.36 -12.67
N ALA A 221 18.49 26.97 -13.94
CA ALA A 221 18.60 27.88 -15.09
C ALA A 221 17.58 29.05 -15.10
N ASN A 222 16.46 28.92 -14.36
CA ASN A 222 15.40 29.92 -14.26
C ASN A 222 15.41 30.72 -12.93
N GLY A 223 16.43 30.57 -12.09
CA GLY A 223 16.52 31.26 -10.78
C GLY A 223 15.53 30.75 -9.73
N THR A 224 14.86 29.62 -9.99
CA THR A 224 13.95 28.98 -9.02
C THR A 224 14.75 28.44 -7.84
N LYS A 225 14.34 28.80 -6.62
CA LYS A 225 14.91 28.29 -5.38
C LYS A 225 14.38 26.89 -5.11
N THR A 226 15.26 25.90 -5.06
CA THR A 226 14.88 24.52 -4.76
C THR A 226 15.44 24.13 -3.42
N CYS A 227 14.56 23.73 -2.50
CA CYS A 227 14.94 23.22 -1.19
C CYS A 227 15.14 21.71 -1.26
N THR A 228 16.37 21.25 -1.01
CA THR A 228 16.75 19.84 -1.01
C THR A 228 16.99 19.36 0.42
N LYS A 229 16.57 18.14 0.73
CA LYS A 229 16.71 17.57 2.07
C LYS A 229 18.19 17.35 2.39
N CYS A 230 18.57 17.67 3.63
CA CYS A 230 19.89 17.36 4.18
C CYS A 230 20.15 15.84 4.21
N ASP A 231 21.42 15.48 4.33
CA ASP A 231 21.84 14.10 4.53
C ASP A 231 21.20 13.53 5.83
N PRO A 232 20.77 12.24 5.85
CA PRO A 232 20.20 11.63 7.04
C PRO A 232 21.11 11.67 8.28
N SER A 233 22.42 11.73 8.08
CA SER A 233 23.42 11.86 9.14
C SER A 233 23.42 13.25 9.82
N CYS A 234 22.75 14.27 9.25
CA CYS A 234 22.70 15.61 9.81
C CYS A 234 21.58 15.79 10.85
N LYS A 235 21.92 16.41 12.00
CA LYS A 235 20.96 16.92 12.96
C LYS A 235 20.64 18.38 12.67
N GLY A 236 19.49 18.62 12.06
CA GLY A 236 19.00 19.97 11.76
C GLY A 236 19.57 20.55 10.46
N PRO A 237 20.04 21.81 10.43
CA PRO A 237 20.41 22.49 9.19
C PRO A 237 21.75 22.02 8.61
N CYS A 238 21.81 21.96 7.28
CA CYS A 238 23.02 21.69 6.50
C CYS A 238 23.29 22.81 5.48
N THR A 239 24.50 22.83 4.92
CA THR A 239 24.93 23.87 3.97
C THR A 239 24.81 23.46 2.50
N GLU A 240 25.00 22.18 2.22
CA GLU A 240 24.94 21.55 0.91
C GLU A 240 24.56 20.07 1.08
N GLY A 241 24.59 19.30 -0.01
CA GLY A 241 24.29 17.87 0.03
C GLY A 241 25.45 17.05 0.63
N GLY A 242 25.08 15.99 1.36
CA GLY A 242 26.01 15.00 1.89
C GLY A 242 26.41 15.20 3.36
N PRO A 243 27.11 14.21 3.95
CA PRO A 243 27.39 14.14 5.39
C PRO A 243 28.37 15.19 5.89
N LYS A 244 29.23 15.75 5.01
CA LYS A 244 30.20 16.80 5.35
C LYS A 244 29.56 18.16 5.57
N ALA A 245 28.40 18.37 4.99
CA ALA A 245 27.70 19.64 5.01
C ALA A 245 26.88 19.86 6.30
N CYS A 246 26.80 18.85 7.16
CA CYS A 246 26.09 18.88 8.42
C CYS A 246 26.78 19.85 9.39
N LYS A 247 26.00 20.69 10.07
CA LYS A 247 26.52 21.50 11.19
C LYS A 247 26.71 20.67 12.46
N GLU A 248 25.82 19.71 12.68
CA GLU A 248 25.82 18.79 13.80
C GLU A 248 25.39 17.41 13.29
N CYS A 249 25.98 16.35 13.83
CA CYS A 249 25.61 14.98 13.47
C CYS A 249 24.39 14.51 14.26
N SER A 250 23.55 13.71 13.61
CA SER A 250 22.45 12.97 14.22
C SER A 250 22.97 11.96 15.23
N ALA A 251 22.09 11.48 16.11
CA ALA A 251 22.41 10.39 17.01
C ALA A 251 22.85 9.15 16.21
N GLY A 252 23.87 8.43 16.69
CA GLY A 252 24.49 7.31 15.97
C GLY A 252 25.55 7.72 14.94
N TYR A 253 25.88 9.01 14.82
CA TYR A 253 26.91 9.50 13.92
C TYR A 253 27.95 10.33 14.67
N THR A 254 29.19 10.31 14.19
CA THR A 254 30.31 11.11 14.70
C THR A 254 30.89 12.00 13.60
N MET A 255 31.38 13.19 13.98
CA MET A 255 31.92 14.16 13.02
C MET A 255 33.37 13.83 12.67
N ASN A 256 33.62 13.58 11.38
CA ASN A 256 34.94 13.41 10.79
C ASN A 256 35.28 14.61 9.88
N GLU A 257 36.50 15.15 9.97
CA GLU A 257 36.91 16.35 9.23
C GLU A 257 36.92 16.18 7.70
N GLU A 258 37.21 14.97 7.22
CA GLU A 258 37.31 14.67 5.78
C GLU A 258 35.96 14.24 5.21
N LEU A 259 35.29 13.32 5.90
CA LEU A 259 34.09 12.63 5.44
C LEU A 259 32.77 13.22 5.95
N GLY A 260 32.81 14.08 6.97
CA GLY A 260 31.61 14.60 7.61
C GLY A 260 31.05 13.68 8.69
N CYS A 261 29.73 13.67 8.85
CA CYS A 261 29.06 12.76 9.78
C CYS A 261 29.16 11.31 9.28
N VAL A 262 29.96 10.51 9.97
CA VAL A 262 30.17 9.09 9.71
C VAL A 262 29.39 8.28 10.74
N ASP A 263 28.78 7.20 10.27
CA ASP A 263 28.04 6.25 11.09
C ASP A 263 28.96 5.61 12.14
N ILE A 264 28.48 5.49 13.38
CA ILE A 264 29.21 4.82 14.46
C ILE A 264 28.87 3.34 14.37
N ASP A 265 29.86 2.48 14.15
CA ASP A 265 29.64 1.04 14.16
C ASP A 265 29.56 0.54 15.60
N GLU A 266 28.36 0.62 16.19
CA GLU A 266 28.20 0.24 17.60
C GLU A 266 28.49 -1.25 17.83
N CYS A 267 28.35 -2.11 16.82
CA CYS A 267 28.65 -3.53 16.93
C CYS A 267 30.14 -3.83 17.13
N ILE A 268 31.03 -2.94 16.69
CA ILE A 268 32.48 -3.07 16.85
C ILE A 268 33.00 -2.16 17.97
N GLU A 269 32.46 -0.95 18.10
CA GLU A 269 32.95 0.06 19.04
C GLU A 269 32.46 -0.15 20.47
N SER A 270 31.36 -0.88 20.69
CA SER A 270 30.87 -1.15 22.05
C SER A 270 31.69 -2.24 22.75
N GLU A 271 32.11 -2.00 23.99
CA GLU A 271 32.76 -3.02 24.84
C GLU A 271 31.77 -4.06 25.40
N GLU A 272 30.47 -3.78 25.36
CA GLU A 272 29.39 -4.66 25.85
C GLU A 272 28.70 -5.41 24.70
N ASN A 273 28.20 -6.62 24.97
CA ASN A 273 27.39 -7.36 24.00
C ASN A 273 25.98 -6.72 23.87
N LEU A 274 25.81 -5.82 22.91
CA LEU A 274 24.56 -5.08 22.68
C LEU A 274 23.31 -5.95 22.49
N CYS A 275 23.48 -7.15 21.94
CA CYS A 275 22.40 -8.08 21.61
C CYS A 275 22.25 -9.27 22.58
N GLU A 276 22.95 -9.27 23.71
CA GLU A 276 22.94 -10.42 24.66
C GLU A 276 21.56 -10.68 25.28
N LYS A 277 20.69 -9.67 25.33
CA LYS A 277 19.32 -9.80 25.85
C LYS A 277 18.47 -10.78 25.02
N GLU A 278 18.77 -10.94 23.74
CA GLU A 278 18.04 -11.80 22.81
C GLU A 278 18.84 -13.07 22.52
N ARG A 279 18.26 -14.24 22.81
CA ARG A 279 18.97 -15.52 22.62
C ARG A 279 19.21 -15.78 21.14
N ASN A 280 20.41 -16.28 20.83
CA ASN A 280 20.81 -16.68 19.48
C ASN A 280 20.66 -15.53 18.46
N THR A 281 21.12 -14.34 18.86
CA THR A 281 21.18 -13.15 18.00
C THR A 281 22.59 -12.64 17.85
N PHE A 282 22.83 -11.88 16.79
CA PHE A 282 24.07 -11.16 16.53
C PHE A 282 23.78 -9.70 16.22
N CYS A 283 24.76 -8.84 16.44
CA CYS A 283 24.68 -7.41 16.14
C CYS A 283 24.98 -7.16 14.67
N ALA A 284 24.14 -6.38 14.01
CA ALA A 284 24.38 -5.87 12.67
C ALA A 284 24.26 -4.35 12.66
N ASN A 285 25.32 -3.67 12.21
CA ASN A 285 25.36 -2.22 12.14
C ASN A 285 24.40 -1.70 11.06
N THR A 286 23.71 -0.59 11.33
CA THR A 286 22.83 0.09 10.38
C THR A 286 23.07 1.60 10.42
N PRO A 287 22.73 2.37 9.37
CA PRO A 287 22.96 3.81 9.42
C PRO A 287 22.20 4.50 10.57
N GLY A 288 22.93 5.02 11.54
CA GLY A 288 22.51 5.75 12.74
C GLY A 288 22.13 4.87 13.94
N SER A 289 22.32 3.55 13.87
CA SER A 289 21.97 2.61 14.95
C SER A 289 22.42 1.18 14.59
N TYR A 290 22.36 0.24 15.52
CA TYR A 290 22.47 -1.18 15.21
C TYR A 290 21.11 -1.91 15.28
N LYS A 291 21.06 -3.14 14.75
CA LYS A 291 19.95 -4.07 14.92
C LYS A 291 20.45 -5.45 15.36
N CYS A 292 19.71 -6.08 16.27
CA CYS A 292 19.94 -7.47 16.64
C CYS A 292 19.18 -8.38 15.67
N MET A 293 19.90 -9.25 14.98
CA MET A 293 19.34 -10.21 14.02
C MET A 293 19.50 -11.62 14.55
N MET A 294 18.54 -12.49 14.24
CA MET A 294 18.61 -13.90 14.64
C MET A 294 19.66 -14.64 13.84
N CYS A 295 20.39 -15.53 14.49
CA CYS A 295 21.29 -16.45 13.81
C CYS A 295 20.56 -17.38 12.86
N ASP A 296 21.29 -17.92 11.88
CA ASP A 296 20.80 -18.98 11.01
C ASP A 296 20.28 -20.18 11.83
N PHE A 297 19.25 -20.88 11.33
CA PHE A 297 18.64 -22.02 12.01
C PHE A 297 19.62 -23.19 12.22
N ALA A 298 20.69 -23.26 11.43
CA ALA A 298 21.77 -24.22 11.58
C ALA A 298 22.72 -23.89 12.74
N CYS A 299 22.60 -22.73 13.39
CA CYS A 299 23.49 -22.26 14.45
C CYS A 299 22.88 -22.34 15.87
N ASP A 300 23.71 -22.72 16.84
CA ASP A 300 23.53 -22.58 18.30
C ASP A 300 24.52 -21.51 18.79
N GLY A 301 24.25 -20.25 18.42
CA GLY A 301 25.13 -19.08 18.55
C GLY A 301 25.84 -18.74 17.23
N CYS A 302 25.92 -17.46 16.89
CA CYS A 302 26.58 -16.96 15.68
C CYS A 302 27.24 -15.59 15.93
N THR A 303 28.10 -15.19 14.99
CA THR A 303 28.77 -13.87 14.98
C THR A 303 28.36 -13.00 13.79
N GLY A 304 27.51 -13.52 12.91
CA GLY A 304 27.11 -12.91 11.65
C GLY A 304 25.96 -13.69 11.02
N ASP A 305 25.50 -13.20 9.87
CA ASP A 305 24.47 -13.86 9.08
C ASP A 305 25.01 -15.13 8.40
N GLY A 306 24.18 -16.14 8.25
CA GLY A 306 24.50 -17.36 7.51
C GLY A 306 25.06 -18.54 8.33
N PRO A 307 25.01 -19.76 7.76
CA PRO A 307 25.40 -21.00 8.43
C PRO A 307 26.92 -21.21 8.55
N ASP A 308 27.73 -20.32 7.98
CA ASP A 308 29.19 -20.28 8.05
C ASP A 308 29.73 -19.39 9.18
N HIS A 309 28.87 -18.53 9.75
CA HIS A 309 29.19 -17.66 10.88
C HIS A 309 28.71 -18.23 12.24
N CYS A 310 28.40 -19.53 12.29
CA CYS A 310 28.02 -20.21 13.53
C CYS A 310 29.21 -20.38 14.49
N VAL A 311 29.03 -20.02 15.76
CA VAL A 311 29.95 -20.40 16.84
C VAL A 311 29.87 -21.91 17.08
N LYS A 312 28.67 -22.46 16.98
CA LYS A 312 28.40 -23.88 17.14
C LYS A 312 27.20 -24.28 16.29
N CYS A 313 27.20 -25.49 15.73
CA CYS A 313 26.05 -25.98 14.97
C CYS A 313 24.89 -26.38 15.90
N ALA A 314 23.68 -26.08 15.46
CA ALA A 314 22.42 -26.51 16.07
C ALA A 314 22.28 -28.04 16.04
N LYS A 315 21.29 -28.54 16.80
CA LYS A 315 21.01 -29.98 16.86
C LYS A 315 20.64 -30.50 15.46
N SER A 316 21.28 -31.60 15.06
CA SER A 316 21.17 -32.25 13.74
C SER A 316 22.01 -31.64 12.61
N TYR A 317 22.75 -30.56 12.88
CA TYR A 317 23.71 -29.97 11.95
C TYR A 317 25.14 -30.37 12.31
N VAL A 318 25.98 -30.54 11.29
CA VAL A 318 27.40 -30.92 11.44
C VAL A 318 28.25 -29.91 10.69
N LEU A 319 29.30 -29.43 11.35
CA LEU A 319 30.27 -28.52 10.75
C LEU A 319 31.07 -29.25 9.66
N LYS A 320 30.97 -28.79 8.42
CA LYS A 320 31.83 -29.19 7.31
C LYS A 320 32.28 -27.96 6.56
N ASP A 321 33.58 -27.87 6.28
CA ASP A 321 34.16 -26.74 5.53
C ASP A 321 33.79 -25.36 6.09
N LYS A 322 33.75 -25.25 7.43
CA LYS A 322 33.33 -24.06 8.20
C LYS A 322 31.85 -23.69 8.08
N THR A 323 31.01 -24.54 7.49
CA THR A 323 29.58 -24.33 7.35
C THR A 323 28.80 -25.43 8.07
N CYS A 324 27.77 -25.06 8.83
CA CYS A 324 26.87 -26.02 9.47
C CYS A 324 25.86 -26.55 8.46
N ILE A 325 25.94 -27.86 8.14
CA ILE A 325 25.04 -28.51 7.19
C ILE A 325 24.21 -29.61 7.86
N ASP A 326 23.01 -29.86 7.36
CA ASP A 326 22.12 -30.89 7.91
C ASP A 326 22.69 -32.30 7.68
N ASN A 327 22.76 -33.09 8.73
CA ASN A 327 23.19 -34.49 8.67
C ASN A 327 22.15 -35.39 7.96
N GLY A 328 20.90 -34.92 7.83
CA GLY A 328 19.78 -35.62 7.20
C GLY A 328 19.87 -35.78 5.68
N GLU A 329 20.75 -35.05 4.99
CA GLU A 329 20.87 -35.12 3.53
C GLU A 329 21.25 -36.52 3.04
N LYS A 330 22.17 -37.21 3.71
CA LYS A 330 22.62 -38.55 3.27
C LYS A 330 21.51 -39.60 3.29
N TRP A 331 20.66 -39.58 4.32
CA TRP A 331 19.54 -40.52 4.41
C TRP A 331 18.46 -40.18 3.40
N ARG A 332 18.19 -38.90 3.15
CA ARG A 332 17.25 -38.45 2.13
C ARG A 332 17.69 -38.90 0.73
N GLU A 333 18.96 -38.73 0.39
CA GLU A 333 19.54 -39.23 -0.87
C GLU A 333 19.42 -40.76 -1.00
N LEU A 334 19.72 -41.51 0.07
CA LEU A 334 19.59 -42.96 0.07
C LEU A 334 18.13 -43.42 -0.07
N HIS A 335 17.18 -42.76 0.59
CA HIS A 335 15.75 -43.07 0.48
C HIS A 335 15.21 -42.78 -0.92
N ILE A 336 15.62 -41.67 -1.54
CA ILE A 336 15.23 -41.33 -2.91
C ILE A 336 15.80 -42.38 -3.89
N LEU A 337 17.06 -42.79 -3.71
CA LEU A 337 17.69 -43.82 -4.53
C LEU A 337 16.97 -45.17 -4.39
N LEU A 338 16.71 -45.61 -3.15
CA LEU A 338 16.05 -46.88 -2.87
C LEU A 338 14.61 -46.91 -3.42
N ALA A 339 13.85 -45.83 -3.21
CA ALA A 339 12.49 -45.71 -3.73
C ALA A 339 12.48 -45.75 -5.27
N ARG A 340 13.43 -45.06 -5.91
CA ARG A 340 13.57 -45.05 -7.38
C ARG A 340 13.87 -46.44 -7.95
N TYR A 341 14.80 -47.19 -7.37
CA TYR A 341 15.07 -48.56 -7.85
C TYR A 341 13.96 -49.56 -7.50
N ALA A 342 13.24 -49.35 -6.40
CA ALA A 342 12.09 -50.16 -6.05
C ALA A 342 10.93 -49.98 -7.06
N THR A 343 10.68 -48.75 -7.55
CA THR A 343 9.65 -48.53 -8.58
C THR A 343 10.04 -49.14 -9.92
N TYR A 344 11.31 -49.05 -10.33
CA TYR A 344 11.79 -49.71 -11.55
C TYR A 344 11.62 -51.23 -11.48
N LEU A 345 12.00 -51.83 -10.34
CA LEU A 345 11.80 -53.26 -10.11
C LEU A 345 10.32 -53.63 -10.16
N GLY A 346 9.44 -52.84 -9.53
CA GLY A 346 7.99 -53.05 -9.57
C GLY A 346 7.41 -53.01 -10.99
N LEU A 347 7.84 -52.03 -11.81
CA LEU A 347 7.41 -51.93 -13.21
C LEU A 347 7.87 -53.15 -14.03
N CYS A 348 9.13 -53.59 -13.85
CA CYS A 348 9.63 -54.80 -14.51
C CYS A 348 8.90 -56.08 -14.06
N ILE A 349 8.58 -56.21 -12.78
CA ILE A 349 7.80 -57.35 -12.28
C ILE A 349 6.38 -57.34 -12.87
N ALA A 350 5.74 -56.17 -12.94
CA ALA A 350 4.41 -56.04 -13.54
C ALA A 350 4.39 -56.45 -15.01
N THR A 351 5.39 -56.05 -15.81
CA THR A 351 5.48 -56.46 -17.22
C THR A 351 5.70 -57.95 -17.38
N LEU A 352 6.50 -58.58 -16.51
CA LEU A 352 6.71 -60.03 -16.48
C LEU A 352 5.44 -60.81 -16.09
N ILE A 353 4.62 -60.29 -15.17
CA ILE A 353 3.33 -60.90 -14.82
C ILE A 353 2.37 -60.84 -16.01
N ILE A 354 2.30 -59.69 -16.70
CA ILE A 354 1.44 -59.51 -17.89
C ILE A 354 1.92 -60.40 -19.04
N PHE A 355 3.22 -60.62 -19.17
CA PHE A 355 3.81 -61.49 -20.19
C PHE A 355 3.28 -62.93 -20.13
N LYS A 356 2.98 -63.45 -18.92
CA LYS A 356 2.36 -64.78 -18.77
C LYS A 356 0.94 -64.87 -19.36
N ARG A 357 0.24 -63.76 -19.50
CA ARG A 357 -1.16 -63.72 -19.97
C ARG A 357 -1.28 -63.29 -21.43
N SER A 358 -0.43 -62.37 -21.90
CA SER A 358 -0.41 -61.92 -23.29
C SER A 358 0.96 -61.38 -23.68
N THR A 359 1.63 -62.08 -24.59
CA THR A 359 2.97 -61.73 -25.08
C THR A 359 2.97 -60.40 -25.84
N SER A 360 1.97 -60.16 -26.69
CA SER A 360 1.92 -58.96 -27.53
C SER A 360 1.71 -57.69 -26.72
N VAL A 361 0.82 -57.73 -25.73
CA VAL A 361 0.55 -56.57 -24.85
C VAL A 361 1.75 -56.30 -23.94
N ALA A 362 2.38 -57.35 -23.40
CA ALA A 362 3.54 -57.20 -22.54
C ALA A 362 4.76 -56.61 -23.27
N SER A 363 4.96 -56.96 -24.56
CA SER A 363 6.05 -56.39 -25.38
C SER A 363 5.89 -54.87 -25.57
N ALA A 364 4.68 -54.41 -25.88
CA ALA A 364 4.38 -52.99 -26.03
C ALA A 364 4.59 -52.21 -24.71
N ILE A 365 4.06 -52.74 -23.60
CA ILE A 365 4.21 -52.10 -22.27
C ILE A 365 5.68 -52.13 -21.82
N GLY A 366 6.40 -53.24 -22.07
CA GLY A 366 7.82 -53.37 -21.74
C GLY A 366 8.69 -52.35 -22.45
N LEU A 367 8.42 -52.07 -23.73
CA LEU A 367 9.10 -51.03 -24.49
C LEU A 367 8.83 -49.64 -23.88
N CYS A 368 7.57 -49.33 -23.56
CA CYS A 368 7.20 -48.07 -22.91
C CYS A 368 7.88 -47.90 -21.54
N VAL A 369 7.94 -48.96 -20.72
CA VAL A 369 8.64 -48.94 -19.42
C VAL A 369 10.14 -48.74 -19.61
N GLY A 370 10.76 -49.42 -20.58
CA GLY A 370 12.18 -49.24 -20.90
C GLY A 370 12.52 -47.81 -21.33
N VAL A 371 11.69 -47.21 -22.17
CA VAL A 371 11.82 -45.79 -22.57
C VAL A 371 11.64 -44.87 -21.37
N TYR A 372 10.65 -45.12 -20.52
CA TYR A 372 10.41 -44.32 -19.30
C TYR A 372 11.59 -44.36 -18.34
N ILE A 373 12.15 -45.54 -18.05
CA ILE A 373 13.32 -45.69 -17.17
C ILE A 373 14.53 -44.98 -17.79
N GLY A 374 14.79 -45.21 -19.09
CA GLY A 374 15.90 -44.57 -19.80
C GLY A 374 15.80 -43.04 -19.79
N PHE A 375 14.61 -42.49 -20.06
CA PHE A 375 14.38 -41.04 -20.01
C PHE A 375 14.49 -40.48 -18.58
N SER A 376 14.03 -41.23 -17.57
CA SER A 376 14.12 -40.82 -16.16
C SER A 376 15.58 -40.73 -15.68
N GLU A 377 16.42 -41.73 -16.00
CA GLU A 377 17.84 -41.68 -15.64
C GLU A 377 18.62 -40.66 -16.48
N TYR A 378 18.26 -40.44 -17.76
CA TYR A 378 18.85 -39.40 -18.59
C TYR A 378 18.58 -37.99 -18.04
N THR A 379 17.33 -37.71 -17.64
CA THR A 379 16.98 -36.42 -17.06
C THR A 379 17.64 -36.20 -15.69
N LEU A 380 17.70 -37.24 -14.85
CA LEU A 380 18.34 -37.14 -13.52
C LEU A 380 19.87 -37.06 -13.56
N SER A 381 20.53 -37.73 -14.51
CA SER A 381 21.99 -37.62 -14.69
C SER A 381 22.39 -36.22 -15.14
N ASN A 382 21.65 -35.62 -16.09
CA ASN A 382 21.86 -34.23 -16.50
C ASN A 382 21.60 -33.20 -15.37
N TRP A 383 20.77 -33.53 -14.37
CA TRP A 383 20.59 -32.67 -13.18
C TRP A 383 21.80 -32.69 -12.24
N LYS A 384 22.57 -33.79 -12.20
CA LYS A 384 23.75 -33.91 -11.32
C LYS A 384 24.91 -33.02 -11.78
N ASP A 385 25.01 -32.74 -13.07
CA ASP A 385 25.96 -31.77 -13.63
C ASP A 385 25.56 -30.30 -13.36
N HIS A 386 24.28 -30.06 -13.02
CA HIS A 386 23.78 -28.75 -12.60
C HIS A 386 23.66 -28.59 -11.07
N SER A 387 24.12 -29.58 -10.30
CA SER A 387 24.14 -29.55 -8.84
C SER A 387 25.43 -28.91 -8.31
N VAL A 388 25.29 -27.64 -7.93
CA VAL A 388 25.96 -26.94 -6.80
C VAL A 388 27.46 -26.62 -6.89
N THR A 389 28.28 -27.28 -7.71
CA THR A 389 29.73 -26.92 -7.81
C THR A 389 30.13 -26.04 -8.99
N SER A 390 29.36 -26.01 -10.09
CA SER A 390 29.72 -25.24 -11.30
C SER A 390 29.08 -23.85 -11.35
N THR A 391 27.92 -23.65 -10.72
CA THR A 391 27.26 -22.34 -10.62
C THR A 391 27.99 -21.41 -9.65
N ILE A 392 28.63 -21.93 -8.60
CA ILE A 392 29.42 -21.13 -7.65
C ILE A 392 30.78 -20.72 -8.26
N ARG A 393 31.38 -21.53 -9.13
CA ARG A 393 32.65 -21.16 -9.79
C ARG A 393 32.47 -20.09 -10.88
N ASN A 394 31.31 -20.04 -11.54
CA ASN A 394 31.04 -19.06 -12.60
C ASN A 394 30.42 -17.75 -12.10
N VAL A 395 30.01 -17.65 -10.83
CA VAL A 395 29.63 -16.38 -10.18
C VAL A 395 30.82 -15.73 -9.45
N VAL A 396 31.90 -16.47 -9.16
CA VAL A 396 33.14 -15.95 -8.53
C VAL A 396 34.24 -15.65 -9.58
N SER A 397 33.87 -15.42 -10.84
CA SER A 397 34.81 -14.89 -11.86
C SER A 397 34.22 -13.78 -12.74
N TRP A 398 33.20 -13.07 -12.25
CA TRP A 398 32.79 -11.74 -12.72
C TRP A 398 32.55 -10.82 -11.55
#